data_AF-A0A6B4U5F7-F1
#
_entry.id   AF-A0A6B4U5F7-F1
#
_cell.length_a   1.000
_cell.length_b   1.000
_cell.length_c   1.000
_cell.angle_alpha   90.00
_cell.angle_beta   90.00
_cell.angle_gamma   90.00
#
_symmetry.space_group_name_H-M   'P 1'
#
loop_
_entity.id
_entity.type
_entity.pdbx_description
1 polymer ?
#
loop_
_entity_poly.entity_id
_entity_poly.type
_entity_poly.pdbx_seq_one_letter_code
_entity_poly.pdbx_strand_id
1 'polypeptide(L)'
;MDIETDDPLEQYNNAKLKTNQLEYLINSINDDSDLKARMERYLDAAAIVVFINNGPIKDVFQMLQDHVLRYEYINKIPKEQKENVEEYVLALQELDEWSKGNKDNTLS
;
A
#
# COMPACT_ATOMS: atom_id res chain seq x y z
N MET A 1 -18.75 -0.75 11.04
CA MET A 1 -18.13 -1.40 12.21
C MET A 1 -17.05 -2.27 11.60
N ASP A 2 -15.79 -1.89 11.72
CA ASP A 2 -14.69 -2.76 11.33
C ASP A 2 -14.75 -3.97 12.25
N ILE A 3 -15.18 -5.12 11.71
CA ILE A 3 -15.12 -6.37 12.44
C ILE A 3 -13.72 -6.90 12.19
N GLU A 4 -12.86 -6.78 13.20
CA GLU A 4 -11.57 -7.46 13.20
C GLU A 4 -11.83 -8.97 13.23
N THR A 5 -11.14 -9.71 12.36
CA THR A 5 -11.28 -11.15 12.20
C THR A 5 -9.89 -11.78 12.29
N ASP A 6 -9.83 -12.93 12.96
CA ASP A 6 -8.62 -13.74 13.07
C ASP A 6 -8.50 -14.73 11.90
N ASP A 7 -9.53 -14.84 11.04
CA ASP A 7 -9.45 -15.69 9.84
C ASP A 7 -8.59 -15.01 8.77
N PRO A 8 -7.48 -15.64 8.32
CA PRO A 8 -6.57 -15.00 7.38
C PRO A 8 -7.23 -14.66 6.04
N LEU A 9 -8.13 -15.51 5.55
CA LEU A 9 -8.80 -15.24 4.27
C LEU A 9 -9.75 -14.05 4.39
N GLU A 10 -10.53 -13.98 5.46
CA GLU A 10 -11.42 -12.85 5.74
C GLU A 10 -10.64 -11.55 5.97
N GLN A 11 -9.53 -11.59 6.71
CA GLN A 11 -8.64 -10.45 6.91
C GLN A 11 -8.11 -9.91 5.57
N TYR A 12 -7.64 -10.80 4.69
CA TYR A 12 -7.15 -10.42 3.37
C TYR A 12 -8.27 -9.84 2.49
N ASN A 13 -9.45 -10.46 2.48
CA ASN A 13 -10.61 -9.97 1.74
C ASN A 13 -11.06 -8.58 2.23
N ASN A 14 -11.03 -8.34 3.54
CA ASN A 14 -11.33 -7.05 4.13
C ASN A 14 -10.31 -5.98 3.71
N ALA A 15 -9.01 -6.31 3.67
CA ALA A 15 -7.98 -5.40 3.17
C ALA A 15 -8.19 -5.05 1.68
N LYS A 16 -8.53 -6.04 0.83
CA LYS A 16 -8.88 -5.81 -0.58
C LYS A 16 -10.10 -4.91 -0.73
N LEU A 17 -11.16 -5.15 0.05
CA LEU A 17 -12.37 -4.34 0.00
C LEU A 17 -12.09 -2.87 0.37
N LYS A 18 -11.34 -2.64 1.46
CA LYS A 18 -10.96 -1.28 1.88
C LYS A 18 -10.09 -0.58 0.85
N THR A 19 -9.21 -1.32 0.19
CA THR A 19 -8.35 -0.81 -0.90
C THR A 19 -9.21 -0.34 -2.08
N ASN A 20 -10.11 -1.18 -2.58
CA ASN A 20 -11.02 -0.80 -3.68
C ASN A 20 -11.90 0.42 -3.33
N GLN A 21 -12.34 0.53 -2.07
CA GLN A 21 -13.11 1.69 -1.60
C GLN A 21 -12.26 2.97 -1.59
N LEU A 22 -10.99 2.88 -1.21
CA LEU A 22 -10.05 4.00 -1.24
C LEU A 22 -9.76 4.44 -2.68
N GLU A 23 -9.54 3.50 -3.60
CA GLU A 23 -9.36 3.81 -5.02
C GLU A 23 -10.58 4.53 -5.61
N TYR A 24 -11.78 4.00 -5.35
CA TYR A 24 -13.03 4.62 -5.80
C TYR A 24 -13.16 6.06 -5.30
N LEU A 25 -12.85 6.30 -4.01
CA LEU A 25 -12.86 7.62 -3.43
C LEU A 25 -11.88 8.56 -4.15
N ILE A 26 -10.64 8.13 -4.35
CA ILE A 26 -9.61 8.95 -5.01
C ILE A 26 -10.05 9.28 -6.45
N ASN A 27 -10.51 8.28 -7.20
CA ASN A 27 -10.97 8.49 -8.58
C ASN A 27 -12.20 9.42 -8.64
N SER A 28 -13.08 9.39 -7.64
CA SER A 28 -14.23 10.31 -7.58
C SER A 28 -13.89 11.77 -7.29
N ILE A 29 -12.71 12.03 -6.70
CA ILE A 29 -12.25 13.39 -6.35
C ILE A 29 -11.29 13.94 -7.42
N ASN A 30 -10.71 13.07 -8.24
CA ASN A 30 -9.70 13.45 -9.22
C ASN A 30 -10.37 13.90 -10.53
N ASP A 31 -10.47 15.21 -10.75
CA ASP A 31 -11.18 15.79 -11.90
C ASP A 31 -10.45 15.65 -13.25
N ASP A 32 -9.13 15.39 -13.27
CA ASP A 32 -8.29 15.69 -14.46
C ASP A 32 -7.50 14.53 -15.09
N SER A 33 -7.57 13.30 -14.56
CA SER A 33 -7.16 12.06 -15.26
C SER A 33 -7.14 10.90 -14.25
N ASP A 34 -7.42 9.69 -14.72
CA ASP A 34 -7.12 8.46 -13.98
C ASP A 34 -5.70 8.52 -13.41
N LEU A 35 -5.51 7.98 -12.20
CA LEU A 35 -4.17 7.80 -11.66
C LEU A 35 -3.33 7.05 -12.71
N LYS A 36 -2.10 7.52 -12.97
CA LYS A 36 -1.21 6.77 -13.86
C LYS A 36 -1.07 5.35 -13.30
N ALA A 37 -1.14 4.32 -14.15
CA ALA A 37 -1.09 2.90 -13.74
C ALA A 37 0.04 2.55 -12.74
N ARG A 38 1.16 3.29 -12.79
CA ARG A 38 2.25 3.16 -11.82
C ARG A 38 1.93 3.70 -10.43
N MET A 39 1.23 4.84 -10.32
CA MET A 39 0.74 5.38 -9.04
C MET A 39 -0.33 4.48 -8.43
N GLU A 40 -1.26 3.95 -9.25
CA GLU A 40 -2.28 2.99 -8.79
C GLU A 40 -1.63 1.77 -8.16
N ARG A 41 -0.69 1.11 -8.86
CA ARG A 41 0.01 -0.07 -8.33
C ARG A 41 0.63 0.14 -6.95
N TYR A 42 1.29 1.28 -6.74
CA TYR A 42 1.95 1.56 -5.47
C TYR A 42 0.95 1.97 -4.38
N LEU A 43 -0.10 2.71 -4.74
CA LEU A 43 -1.18 3.07 -3.84
C LEU A 43 -1.94 1.81 -3.36
N ASP A 44 -2.27 0.91 -4.26
CA ASP A 44 -2.87 -0.40 -3.97
C ASP A 44 -2.00 -1.21 -3.02
N ALA A 45 -0.72 -1.34 -3.35
CA ALA A 45 0.21 -2.09 -2.53
C ALA A 45 0.33 -1.51 -1.11
N ALA A 46 0.38 -0.18 -1.00
CA ALA A 46 0.39 0.52 0.28
C ALA A 46 -0.92 0.27 1.06
N ALA A 47 -2.07 0.40 0.40
CA ALA A 47 -3.38 0.22 1.01
C ALA A 47 -3.55 -1.19 1.57
N ILE A 48 -3.19 -2.22 0.81
CA ILE A 48 -3.25 -3.61 1.26
C ILE A 48 -2.37 -3.83 2.48
N VAL A 49 -1.11 -3.37 2.43
CA VAL A 49 -0.16 -3.58 3.53
C VAL A 49 -0.54 -2.79 4.79
N VAL A 50 -1.16 -1.60 4.67
CA VAL A 50 -1.69 -0.88 5.84
C VAL A 50 -2.92 -1.59 6.40
N PHE A 51 -3.90 -1.92 5.56
CA PHE A 51 -5.17 -2.46 6.03
C PHE A 51 -5.07 -3.88 6.57
N ILE A 52 -4.14 -4.71 6.05
CA ILE A 52 -3.88 -6.04 6.64
C ILE A 52 -3.31 -5.93 8.07
N ASN A 53 -2.66 -4.80 8.37
CA ASN A 53 -2.15 -4.47 9.71
C ASN A 53 -3.15 -3.64 10.54
N ASN A 54 -4.41 -3.52 10.10
CA ASN A 54 -5.43 -2.67 10.72
C ASN A 54 -4.99 -1.20 10.88
N GLY A 55 -4.10 -0.72 10.01
CA GLY A 55 -3.63 0.66 10.03
C GLY A 55 -4.66 1.64 9.47
N PRO A 56 -4.57 2.93 9.83
CA PRO A 56 -5.49 3.95 9.36
C PRO A 56 -5.17 4.38 7.91
N ILE A 57 -6.19 4.89 7.19
CA ILE A 57 -6.04 5.40 5.80
C ILE A 57 -4.90 6.41 5.66
N LYS A 58 -4.67 7.26 6.67
CA LYS A 58 -3.57 8.24 6.67
C LYS A 58 -2.21 7.58 6.41
N ASP A 59 -2.00 6.38 6.95
CA ASP A 59 -0.72 5.70 6.87
C ASP A 59 -0.46 5.13 5.47
N VAL A 60 -1.52 4.87 4.67
CA VAL A 60 -1.41 4.50 3.25
C VAL A 60 -0.62 5.56 2.48
N PHE A 61 -0.95 6.84 2.67
CA PHE A 61 -0.26 7.93 2.01
C PHE A 61 1.12 8.21 2.60
N GLN A 62 1.27 8.04 3.91
CA GLN A 62 2.55 8.27 4.58
C GLN A 62 3.59 7.23 4.18
N MET A 63 3.22 5.95 4.10
CA MET A 63 4.17 4.90 3.76
C MET A 63 4.67 5.01 2.32
N LEU A 64 3.94 5.65 1.40
CA LEU A 64 4.44 5.93 0.05
C LEU A 64 5.67 6.87 0.09
N GLN A 65 5.70 7.80 1.04
CA GLN A 65 6.73 8.85 1.16
C GLN A 65 7.85 8.49 2.13
N ASP A 66 7.54 7.74 3.19
CA ASP A 66 8.49 7.38 4.23
C ASP A 66 8.86 5.89 4.18
N HIS A 67 10.08 5.60 3.72
CA HIS A 67 10.62 4.24 3.69
C HIS A 67 10.71 3.59 5.08
N VAL A 68 10.91 4.36 6.16
CA VAL A 68 10.99 3.80 7.52
C VAL A 68 9.63 3.23 7.90
N LEU A 69 8.58 4.06 7.78
CA LEU A 69 7.20 3.62 8.03
C LEU A 69 6.79 2.47 7.11
N ARG A 70 7.21 2.50 5.83
CA ARG A 70 6.99 1.41 4.87
C ARG A 70 7.50 0.07 5.43
N TYR A 71 8.75 0.03 5.88
CA TYR A 71 9.34 -1.20 6.43
C TYR A 71 8.77 -1.57 7.80
N GLU A 72 8.34 -0.62 8.62
CA GLU A 72 7.59 -0.93 9.85
C GLU A 72 6.32 -1.73 9.56
N TYR A 73 5.54 -1.29 8.57
CA TYR A 73 4.33 -2.01 8.15
C TYR A 73 4.65 -3.36 7.51
N ILE A 74 5.63 -3.43 6.60
CA ILE A 74 6.06 -4.70 5.97
C ILE A 74 6.49 -5.73 7.03
N ASN A 75 7.22 -5.31 8.05
CA ASN A 75 7.70 -6.20 9.11
C ASN A 75 6.60 -6.63 10.09
N LYS A 76 5.50 -5.87 10.19
CA LYS A 76 4.34 -6.18 11.05
C LYS A 76 3.34 -7.15 10.40
N ILE A 77 3.45 -7.40 9.09
CA ILE A 77 2.55 -8.30 8.36
C ILE A 77 2.47 -9.66 9.08
N PRO A 78 1.24 -10.13 9.42
CA PRO A 78 1.04 -11.44 10.03
C PRO A 78 1.68 -12.55 9.20
N LYS A 79 2.26 -13.56 9.86
CA LYS A 79 3.03 -14.60 9.17
C LYS A 79 2.17 -15.36 8.15
N GLU A 80 0.92 -15.58 8.50
CA GLU A 80 -0.12 -16.26 7.73
C GLU A 80 -0.49 -15.49 6.46
N GLN A 81 -0.21 -14.17 6.41
CA GLN A 81 -0.52 -13.30 5.28
C GLN A 81 0.64 -13.09 4.31
N LYS A 82 1.85 -13.51 4.68
CA LYS A 82 3.06 -13.20 3.89
C LYS A 82 2.97 -13.65 2.44
N GLU A 83 2.36 -14.81 2.18
CA GLU A 83 2.12 -15.32 0.83
C GLU A 83 1.08 -14.48 0.09
N ASN A 84 -0.05 -14.16 0.75
CA ASN A 84 -1.14 -13.38 0.14
C ASN A 84 -0.72 -11.97 -0.26
N VAL A 85 0.30 -11.39 0.39
CA VAL A 85 0.73 -10.02 0.16
C VAL A 85 2.11 -9.86 -0.50
N GLU A 86 2.73 -10.96 -0.91
CA GLU A 86 4.10 -10.97 -1.44
C GLU A 86 4.26 -9.99 -2.61
N GLU A 87 3.34 -10.01 -3.57
CA GLU A 87 3.38 -9.13 -4.75
C GLU A 87 3.31 -7.63 -4.39
N TYR A 88 2.55 -7.28 -3.35
CA TYR A 88 2.42 -5.90 -2.89
C TYR A 88 3.69 -5.45 -2.15
N VAL A 89 4.30 -6.34 -1.35
CA VAL A 89 5.58 -6.07 -0.70
C VAL A 89 6.68 -5.84 -1.73
N LEU A 90 6.75 -6.67 -2.78
CA LEU A 90 7.70 -6.48 -3.88
C LEU A 90 7.50 -5.14 -4.59
N ALA A 91 6.25 -4.77 -4.91
CA ALA A 91 5.95 -3.47 -5.50
C ALA A 91 6.41 -2.31 -4.60
N LEU A 92 6.21 -2.40 -3.28
CA LEU A 92 6.64 -1.37 -2.34
C LEU A 92 8.17 -1.27 -2.24
N GLN A 93 8.90 -2.36 -2.39
CA GLN A 93 10.37 -2.36 -2.37
C GLN A 93 10.97 -1.71 -3.63
N GLU A 94 10.32 -1.84 -4.78
CA GLU A 94 10.73 -1.15 -6.01
C GLU A 94 10.67 0.38 -5.90
N LEU A 95 9.79 0.94 -5.05
CA LEU A 95 9.75 2.38 -4.78
C LEU A 95 11.07 2.89 -4.20
N ASP A 96 11.74 2.07 -3.38
CA ASP A 96 12.98 2.45 -2.73
C ASP A 96 14.15 2.43 -3.72
N GLU A 97 14.13 1.54 -4.72
CA GLU A 97 15.09 1.51 -5.83
C GLU A 97 14.96 2.76 -6.71
N TRP A 98 13.72 3.13 -7.07
CA TRP A 98 13.46 4.32 -7.88
C TRP A 98 13.85 5.62 -7.15
N SER A 99 13.60 5.67 -5.84
CA SER A 99 14.01 6.80 -4.99
C SER A 99 15.52 6.96 -4.90
N LYS A 100 16.29 5.87 -5.02
CA LYS A 100 17.77 5.92 -5.08
C LYS A 100 18.25 6.38 -6.46
N GLY A 101 17.72 5.84 -7.55
CA GLY A 101 18.13 6.21 -8.91
C GLY A 101 17.88 7.67 -9.28
N ASN A 102 16.82 8.30 -8.75
CA ASN A 102 16.55 9.72 -9.00
C ASN A 102 17.39 10.69 -8.15
N LYS A 103 17.92 10.25 -7.00
CA LYS A 103 18.83 11.08 -6.19
C LYS A 103 20.18 11.29 -6.88
N ASP A 104 20.66 10.30 -7.63
CA ASP A 104 21.91 10.43 -8.39
C ASP A 104 21.71 11.23 -9.71
N ASN A 105 20.51 11.24 -10.27
CA ASN A 105 20.21 11.93 -11.53
C ASN A 105 19.86 13.43 -11.40
N THR A 106 19.91 13.98 -10.18
CA THR A 106 19.71 15.43 -9.92
C THR A 106 21.01 16.19 -9.65
N LEU A 107 22.17 15.53 -9.84
CA LEU A 107 23.52 16.10 -9.69
C LEU A 107 24.32 16.21 -11.00
N SER A 108 23.64 16.27 -12.16
CA SER A 108 24.26 16.48 -13.47
C SER A 108 23.71 17.69 -14.20
#